data_AF-A0A7X6N7S4-F1
#
_entry.id   AF-A0A7X6N7S4-F1
#
_cell.length_a   1.000
_cell.length_b   1.000
_cell.length_c   1.000
_cell.angle_alpha   90.00
_cell.angle_beta   90.00
_cell.angle_gamma   90.00
#
_symmetry.space_group_name_H-M   'P 1'
#
loop_
_entity.id
_entity.type
_entity.pdbx_description
1 polymer ?
#
loop_
_entity_poly.entity_id
_entity_poly.type
_entity_poly.pdbx_seq_one_letter_code
_entity_poly.pdbx_strand_id
1 'polypeptide(L)'
;MNKLLAVMVTLVFTSAAYIGYSAYRDLHYLNMDIDWSWYHFSPAGFGAQIARTHDTNQLLLRRVDISQKVAVFAHTTIDNKFEVVVIREQECQPNASQPAHLTEKNGPTHSIAFVCSGDGKTQLYRQVWKKPPTFTLTVDNFELHADIASWDTAMLIKDQFMQLNPHYFDKQNNGVRHEWARD
;
A
#
# COMPACT_ATOMS: atom_id res chain seq x y z
N MET A 1 -43.38 -17.66 9.15
CA MET A 1 -42.63 -16.41 9.40
C MET A 1 -41.28 -16.65 10.08
N ASN A 2 -41.20 -17.47 11.15
CA ASN A 2 -39.95 -17.67 11.92
C ASN A 2 -38.78 -18.31 11.14
N LYS A 3 -39.03 -19.22 10.18
CA LYS A 3 -37.96 -19.85 9.39
C LYS A 3 -37.26 -18.87 8.44
N LEU A 4 -38.03 -17.97 7.82
CA LEU A 4 -37.49 -16.96 6.89
C LEU A 4 -36.67 -15.91 7.65
N LEU A 5 -37.16 -15.50 8.82
CA LEU A 5 -36.43 -14.60 9.71
C LEU A 5 -35.12 -15.23 10.20
N ALA A 6 -35.14 -16.49 10.62
CA ALA A 6 -33.93 -17.21 11.03
C ALA A 6 -32.90 -17.28 9.90
N VAL A 7 -33.32 -17.60 8.67
CA VAL A 7 -32.42 -17.62 7.49
C VAL A 7 -31.83 -16.23 7.22
N MET A 8 -32.63 -15.17 7.27
CA MET A 8 -32.11 -13.80 7.07
C MET A 8 -31.11 -13.42 8.16
N VAL A 9 -31.40 -13.72 9.43
CA VAL A 9 -30.50 -13.45 10.55
C VAL A 9 -29.17 -14.20 10.37
N THR A 10 -29.21 -15.49 10.05
CA THR A 10 -28.00 -16.28 9.78
C THR A 10 -27.19 -15.71 8.61
N LEU A 11 -27.85 -15.28 7.54
CA LEU A 11 -27.17 -14.70 6.38
C LEU A 11 -26.47 -13.37 6.70
N VAL A 12 -27.08 -12.54 7.55
CA VAL A 12 -26.45 -11.29 8.02
C VAL A 12 -25.23 -11.58 8.88
N PHE A 13 -25.33 -12.49 9.85
CA PHE A 13 -24.20 -12.82 10.74
C PHE A 13 -23.03 -13.45 9.98
N THR A 14 -23.31 -14.37 9.06
CA THR A 14 -22.27 -15.01 8.24
C THR A 14 -21.59 -14.01 7.31
N SER A 15 -22.35 -13.09 6.71
CA SER A 15 -21.80 -12.01 5.88
C SER A 15 -20.92 -11.07 6.70
N ALA A 16 -21.37 -10.64 7.88
CA ALA A 16 -20.59 -9.78 8.76
C ALA A 16 -19.29 -10.46 9.24
N ALA A 17 -19.35 -11.74 9.61
CA ALA A 17 -18.18 -12.51 9.99
C ALA A 17 -17.18 -12.66 8.83
N TYR A 18 -17.67 -12.92 7.61
CA TYR A 18 -16.83 -12.99 6.42
C TYR A 18 -16.14 -11.66 6.12
N ILE A 19 -16.87 -10.55 6.18
CA ILE A 19 -16.33 -9.19 5.99
C ILE A 19 -15.26 -8.90 7.05
N GLY A 20 -15.53 -9.18 8.32
CA GLY A 20 -14.57 -8.98 9.41
C GLY A 20 -13.31 -9.81 9.25
N TYR A 21 -13.45 -11.08 8.85
CA TYR A 21 -12.31 -11.95 8.57
C TYR A 21 -11.48 -11.48 7.37
N SER A 22 -12.13 -11.06 6.29
CA SER A 22 -11.44 -10.47 5.12
C SER A 22 -10.67 -9.22 5.52
N ALA A 23 -11.31 -8.32 6.26
CA ALA A 23 -10.68 -7.08 6.72
C ALA A 23 -9.46 -7.35 7.62
N TYR A 24 -9.53 -8.35 8.49
CA TYR A 24 -8.40 -8.77 9.32
C TYR A 24 -7.24 -9.32 8.48
N ARG A 25 -7.55 -10.18 7.49
CA ARG A 25 -6.53 -10.76 6.60
C ARG A 25 -5.81 -9.69 5.79
N ASP A 26 -6.53 -8.71 5.27
CA ASP A 26 -5.94 -7.64 4.47
C ASP A 26 -4.96 -6.79 5.28
N LEU A 27 -5.17 -6.61 6.59
CA LEU A 27 -4.21 -5.90 7.46
C LEU A 27 -2.93 -6.71 7.66
N HIS A 28 -3.04 -8.03 7.76
CA HIS A 28 -1.91 -8.93 8.05
C HIS A 28 -1.19 -9.47 6.80
N TYR A 29 -1.75 -9.25 5.61
CA TYR A 29 -1.11 -9.64 4.36
C TYR A 29 0.10 -8.77 4.04
N LEU A 30 1.26 -9.39 3.79
CA LEU A 30 2.55 -8.70 3.56
C LEU A 30 2.75 -7.52 4.53
N ASN A 31 2.50 -7.76 5.83
CA ASN A 31 2.49 -6.71 6.84
C ASN A 31 3.86 -6.05 7.06
N MET A 32 4.95 -6.76 6.75
CA MET A 32 6.34 -6.29 6.89
C MET A 32 6.66 -5.76 8.30
N ASP A 33 6.08 -6.37 9.33
CA ASP A 33 6.22 -5.92 10.73
C ASP A 33 5.81 -4.46 10.95
N ILE A 34 4.78 -4.01 10.23
CA ILE A 34 4.18 -2.68 10.36
C ILE A 34 2.75 -2.82 10.88
N ASP A 35 2.39 -1.97 11.84
CA ASP A 35 1.04 -1.87 12.40
C ASP A 35 0.08 -1.14 11.45
N TRP A 36 -0.53 -1.91 10.54
CA TRP A 36 -1.51 -1.39 9.58
C TRP A 36 -2.87 -1.12 10.23
N SER A 37 -3.49 -0.01 9.81
CA SER A 37 -4.87 0.33 10.15
C SER A 37 -5.65 0.71 8.90
N TRP A 38 -6.97 0.59 8.95
CA TRP A 38 -7.84 1.03 7.86
C TRP A 38 -7.96 2.56 7.87
N TYR A 39 -7.59 3.18 6.76
CA TYR A 39 -7.90 4.59 6.51
C TYR A 39 -9.24 4.72 5.77
N HIS A 40 -9.44 3.87 4.76
CA HIS A 40 -10.69 3.80 4.02
C HIS A 40 -11.06 2.34 3.77
N PHE A 41 -12.11 1.88 4.45
CA PHE A 41 -12.60 0.51 4.31
C PHE A 41 -13.57 0.41 3.14
N SER A 42 -13.34 -0.54 2.23
CA SER A 42 -14.24 -0.87 1.12
C SER A 42 -14.51 -2.38 1.12
N PRO A 43 -15.72 -2.83 1.52
CA PRO A 43 -16.02 -4.27 1.60
C PRO A 43 -16.09 -4.98 0.25
N ALA A 44 -16.16 -4.23 -0.86
CA ALA A 44 -16.30 -4.76 -2.21
C ALA A 44 -15.12 -4.37 -3.13
N GLY A 45 -14.02 -3.84 -2.60
CA GLY A 45 -12.89 -3.38 -3.41
C GLY A 45 -11.61 -3.17 -2.62
N PHE A 46 -10.63 -2.53 -3.26
CA PHE A 46 -9.32 -2.24 -2.67
C PHE A 46 -9.40 -1.11 -1.65
N GLY A 47 -9.73 -1.46 -0.40
CA GLY A 47 -9.63 -0.52 0.72
C GLY A 47 -8.20 0.00 0.89
N ALA A 48 -8.08 1.22 1.41
CA ALA A 48 -6.79 1.86 1.67
C ALA A 48 -6.43 1.75 3.14
N GLN A 49 -5.18 1.40 3.38
CA GLN A 49 -4.59 1.21 4.70
C GLN A 49 -3.50 2.23 4.93
N ILE A 50 -3.27 2.54 6.19
CA ILE A 50 -2.32 3.55 6.64
C ILE A 50 -1.52 3.02 7.83
N ALA A 51 -0.25 3.37 7.86
CA ALA A 51 0.64 3.05 8.96
C ALA A 51 1.77 4.07 9.07
N ARG A 52 2.54 3.97 10.15
CA ARG A 52 3.82 4.67 10.29
C ARG A 52 4.93 3.65 10.49
N THR A 53 6.08 3.89 9.89
CA THR A 53 7.27 3.08 10.14
C THR A 53 7.72 3.23 11.61
N HIS A 54 8.26 2.17 12.20
CA HIS A 54 8.66 2.19 13.62
C HIS A 54 9.91 3.03 13.88
N ASP A 55 10.80 3.12 12.90
CA ASP A 55 12.10 3.78 12.97
C ASP A 55 12.04 5.27 12.61
N THR A 56 11.46 5.60 11.46
CA THR A 56 11.45 6.96 10.90
C THR A 56 10.13 7.70 11.13
N ASN A 57 9.12 7.00 11.67
CA ASN A 57 7.76 7.49 11.87
C ASN A 57 7.12 8.02 10.56
N GLN A 58 7.57 7.50 9.42
CA GLN A 58 7.15 7.90 8.09
C GLN A 58 5.75 7.37 7.79
N LEU A 59 4.87 8.25 7.31
CA LEU A 59 3.53 7.83 6.90
C LEU A 59 3.59 7.02 5.61
N LEU A 60 2.94 5.86 5.63
CA LEU A 60 2.79 4.97 4.49
C LEU A 60 1.31 4.78 4.16
N LEU A 61 0.99 4.76 2.88
CA LEU A 61 -0.29 4.28 2.38
C LEU A 61 -0.09 2.94 1.69
N ARG A 62 -1.06 2.03 1.83
CA ARG A 62 -1.04 0.72 1.18
C ARG A 62 -2.42 0.32 0.67
N ARG A 63 -2.43 -0.44 -0.42
CA ARG A 63 -3.57 -1.26 -0.84
C ARG A 63 -3.08 -2.68 -1.11
N VAL A 64 -3.91 -3.66 -0.78
CA VAL A 64 -3.59 -5.08 -0.93
C VAL A 64 -4.64 -5.78 -1.79
N ASP A 65 -4.19 -6.67 -2.65
CA ASP A 65 -5.01 -7.65 -3.35
C ASP A 65 -4.51 -9.05 -2.99
N ILE A 66 -5.15 -9.69 -2.02
CA ILE A 66 -4.79 -11.05 -1.63
C ILE A 66 -5.10 -12.05 -2.75
N SER A 67 -6.13 -11.80 -3.58
CA SER A 67 -6.52 -12.71 -4.66
C SER A 67 -5.44 -12.78 -5.75
N GLN A 68 -4.84 -11.63 -6.05
CA GLN A 68 -3.71 -11.52 -6.98
C GLN A 68 -2.34 -11.59 -6.28
N LYS A 69 -2.34 -11.79 -4.97
CA LYS A 69 -1.13 -11.86 -4.12
C LYS A 69 -0.20 -10.66 -4.26
N VAL A 70 -0.74 -9.45 -4.25
CA VAL A 70 0.05 -8.21 -4.41
C VAL A 70 -0.29 -7.17 -3.35
N ALA A 71 0.70 -6.37 -2.98
CA ALA A 71 0.54 -5.17 -2.19
C ALA A 71 1.23 -3.99 -2.89
N VAL A 72 0.56 -2.84 -2.90
CA VAL A 72 1.09 -1.58 -3.43
C VAL A 72 1.23 -0.62 -2.28
N PHE A 73 2.41 -0.05 -2.11
CA PHE A 73 2.77 0.91 -1.08
C PHE A 73 3.10 2.24 -1.74
N ALA A 74 2.69 3.34 -1.12
CA ALA A 74 3.04 4.68 -1.56
C ALA A 74 3.46 5.53 -0.37
N HIS A 75 4.56 6.26 -0.54
CA HIS A 75 5.05 7.23 0.43
C HIS A 75 5.80 8.36 -0.27
N THR A 76 6.15 9.40 0.48
CA THR A 76 6.96 10.51 -0.01
C THR A 76 8.42 10.29 0.29
N THR A 77 9.30 10.63 -0.62
CA THR A 77 10.76 10.72 -0.44
C THR A 77 11.14 12.07 0.18
N ILE A 78 12.39 12.22 0.61
CA ILE A 78 12.87 13.45 1.27
C ILE A 78 12.74 14.71 0.40
N ASP A 79 12.80 14.55 -0.92
CA ASP A 79 12.68 15.65 -1.90
C ASP A 79 11.25 15.86 -2.41
N ASN A 80 10.25 15.43 -1.64
CA ASN A 80 8.81 15.54 -1.95
C ASN A 80 8.38 14.81 -3.24
N LYS A 81 9.10 13.79 -3.68
CA LYS A 81 8.62 12.88 -4.74
C LYS A 81 7.86 11.71 -4.14
N PHE A 82 7.03 11.04 -4.93
CA PHE A 82 6.30 9.83 -4.54
C PHE A 82 7.10 8.59 -4.90
N GLU A 83 7.50 7.81 -3.90
CA GLU A 83 7.99 6.45 -4.12
C GLU A 83 6.81 5.48 -4.04
N VAL A 84 6.66 4.63 -5.06
CA VAL A 84 5.69 3.54 -5.07
C VAL A 84 6.46 2.23 -5.12
N VAL A 85 6.09 1.33 -4.23
CA VAL A 85 6.64 -0.02 -4.16
C VAL A 85 5.51 -1.01 -4.42
N VAL A 86 5.72 -1.93 -5.35
CA VAL A 86 4.80 -3.03 -5.65
C VAL A 86 5.51 -4.31 -5.22
N ILE A 87 4.88 -5.05 -4.29
CA ILE A 87 5.39 -6.35 -3.81
C ILE A 87 4.38 -7.42 -4.17
N ARG A 88 4.85 -8.45 -4.87
CA ARG A 88 4.05 -9.60 -5.27
C ARG A 88 4.59 -10.86 -4.62
N GLU A 89 3.74 -11.62 -3.95
CA GLU A 89 4.10 -12.91 -3.36
C GLU A 89 4.04 -13.99 -4.44
N GLN A 90 5.21 -14.29 -5.01
CA GLN A 90 5.42 -15.34 -5.99
C GLN A 90 6.83 -15.90 -5.82
N GLU A 91 6.94 -17.23 -5.82
CA GLU A 91 8.23 -17.91 -5.82
C GLU A 91 9.05 -17.54 -7.08
N CYS A 92 10.31 -17.22 -6.86
CA CYS A 92 11.23 -16.80 -7.90
C CYS A 92 12.68 -17.15 -7.52
N GLN A 93 13.56 -17.15 -8.52
CA GLN A 93 14.98 -17.36 -8.27
C GLN A 93 15.55 -16.19 -7.46
N PRO A 94 16.18 -16.41 -6.29
CA PRO A 94 16.68 -15.35 -5.44
C PRO A 94 17.54 -14.32 -6.17
N ASN A 95 17.24 -13.03 -5.96
CA ASN A 95 17.91 -11.88 -6.59
C ASN A 95 17.83 -11.84 -8.14
N ALA A 96 17.04 -12.72 -8.77
CA ALA A 96 16.84 -12.68 -10.21
C ALA A 96 15.97 -11.49 -10.60
N SER A 97 16.25 -10.96 -11.78
CA SER A 97 15.47 -9.89 -12.42
C SER A 97 14.50 -10.51 -13.41
N GLN A 98 13.22 -10.16 -13.28
CA GLN A 98 12.16 -10.57 -14.18
C GLN A 98 11.70 -9.38 -15.03
N PRO A 99 11.71 -9.49 -16.37
CA PRO A 99 11.22 -8.45 -17.25
C PRO A 99 9.73 -8.16 -17.03
N ALA A 100 9.39 -6.88 -17.08
CA ALA A 100 8.01 -6.39 -16.95
C ALA A 100 7.81 -5.13 -17.80
N HIS A 101 6.56 -4.69 -17.91
CA HIS A 101 6.21 -3.46 -18.59
C HIS A 101 5.40 -2.54 -17.68
N LEU A 102 5.69 -1.24 -17.77
CA LEU A 102 4.99 -0.17 -17.08
C LEU A 102 4.40 0.77 -18.11
N THR A 103 3.09 0.99 -18.07
CA THR A 103 2.40 1.97 -18.91
C THR A 103 1.78 3.03 -18.02
N GLU A 104 2.31 4.26 -18.06
CA GLU A 104 1.68 5.39 -17.38
C GLU A 104 0.41 5.83 -18.11
N LYS A 105 -0.56 6.39 -17.37
CA LYS A 105 -1.80 6.90 -17.95
C LYS A 105 -1.50 7.95 -19.03
N ASN A 106 -1.93 7.68 -20.27
CA ASN A 106 -1.66 8.50 -21.45
C ASN A 106 -0.16 8.68 -21.77
N GLY A 107 0.70 7.79 -21.28
CA GLY A 107 2.15 7.80 -21.51
C GLY A 107 2.62 6.61 -22.34
N PRO A 108 3.91 6.58 -22.70
CA PRO A 108 4.49 5.41 -23.36
C PRO A 108 4.62 4.22 -22.40
N THR A 109 4.74 3.03 -22.97
CA THR A 109 5.11 1.82 -22.22
C THR A 109 6.63 1.75 -22.07
N HIS A 110 7.09 1.52 -20.85
CA HIS A 110 8.50 1.35 -20.50
C HIS A 110 8.78 -0.12 -20.14
N SER A 111 9.95 -0.63 -20.55
CA SER A 111 10.46 -1.89 -20.03
C SER A 111 11.08 -1.64 -18.65
N ILE A 112 10.66 -2.43 -17.67
CA ILE A 112 11.10 -2.39 -16.29
C ILE A 112 11.46 -3.82 -15.85
N ALA A 113 11.91 -3.97 -14.61
CA ALA A 113 12.15 -5.27 -14.02
C ALA A 113 11.59 -5.36 -12.60
N PHE A 114 11.00 -6.52 -12.29
CA PHE A 114 10.81 -6.95 -10.91
C PHE A 114 12.08 -7.64 -10.44
N VAL A 115 12.48 -7.35 -9.21
CA VAL A 115 13.62 -8.01 -8.56
C VAL A 115 13.09 -8.99 -7.54
N CYS A 116 13.51 -10.25 -7.64
CA CYS A 116 13.18 -11.28 -6.67
C CYS A 116 13.92 -11.02 -5.34
N SER A 117 13.23 -11.20 -4.22
CA SER A 117 13.82 -11.13 -2.89
C SER A 117 14.88 -12.22 -2.68
N GLY A 118 15.83 -11.99 -1.77
CA GLY A 118 16.91 -12.93 -1.49
C GLY A 118 16.45 -14.28 -0.90
N ASP A 119 15.23 -14.33 -0.34
CA ASP A 119 14.60 -15.56 0.14
C ASP A 119 13.78 -16.28 -0.95
N GLY A 120 13.66 -15.71 -2.16
CA GLY A 120 12.98 -16.30 -3.30
C GLY A 120 11.45 -16.30 -3.22
N LYS A 121 10.84 -15.58 -2.27
CA LYS A 121 9.39 -15.65 -2.01
C LYS A 121 8.57 -14.50 -2.59
N THR A 122 9.23 -13.38 -2.88
CA THR A 122 8.54 -12.17 -3.32
C THR A 122 9.28 -11.49 -4.46
N GLN A 123 8.54 -10.75 -5.25
CA GLN A 123 9.04 -9.93 -6.34
C GLN A 123 8.72 -8.48 -6.03
N LEU A 124 9.69 -7.60 -6.21
CA LEU A 124 9.57 -6.19 -5.90
C LEU A 124 9.84 -5.34 -7.14
N TYR A 125 8.96 -4.37 -7.36
CA TYR A 125 9.20 -3.25 -8.24
C TYR A 125 9.10 -1.94 -7.46
N ARG A 126 10.00 -1.00 -7.71
CA ARG A 126 10.06 0.30 -7.04
C ARG A 126 10.38 1.38 -8.06
N GLN A 127 9.70 2.51 -7.94
CA GLN A 127 9.91 3.65 -8.83
C GLN A 127 9.51 4.94 -8.11
N VAL A 128 10.14 6.05 -8.51
CA VAL A 128 9.91 7.37 -7.93
C VAL A 128 9.35 8.33 -8.98
N TRP A 129 8.26 9.01 -8.64
CA TRP A 129 7.60 9.99 -9.50
C TRP A 129 7.52 11.37 -8.85
N LYS A 130 7.60 12.43 -9.67
CA LYS A 130 7.41 13.81 -9.19
C LYS A 130 5.97 14.13 -8.77
N LYS A 131 5.00 13.34 -9.23
CA LYS A 131 3.56 13.49 -8.96
C LYS A 131 2.96 12.10 -8.72
N PRO A 132 1.84 11.98 -7.99
CA PRO A 132 1.16 10.70 -7.83
C PRO A 132 0.84 10.07 -9.20
N PRO A 133 1.34 8.86 -9.50
CA PRO A 133 1.14 8.25 -10.81
C PRO A 133 -0.19 7.50 -10.89
N THR A 134 -0.70 7.37 -12.12
CA THR A 134 -1.66 6.33 -12.49
C THR A 134 -0.98 5.46 -13.53
N PHE A 135 -0.89 4.15 -13.32
CA PHE A 135 -0.18 3.24 -14.22
C PHE A 135 -0.81 1.85 -14.27
N THR A 136 -0.51 1.15 -15.35
CA THR A 136 -0.72 -0.29 -15.48
C THR A 136 0.64 -0.98 -15.56
N LEU A 137 0.80 -2.04 -14.79
CA LEU A 137 2.00 -2.85 -14.72
C LEU A 137 1.66 -4.26 -15.20
N THR A 138 2.45 -4.80 -16.11
CA THR A 138 2.29 -6.17 -16.62
C THR A 138 3.58 -6.97 -16.47
N VAL A 139 3.47 -8.17 -15.91
CA VAL A 139 4.57 -9.14 -15.77
C VAL A 139 4.00 -10.55 -15.91
N ASP A 140 4.51 -11.32 -16.87
CA ASP A 140 3.95 -12.61 -17.30
C ASP A 140 2.41 -12.54 -17.50
N ASN A 141 1.66 -13.26 -16.66
CA ASN A 141 0.20 -13.37 -16.66
C ASN A 141 -0.46 -12.48 -15.58
N PHE A 142 0.30 -11.56 -15.00
CA PHE A 142 -0.18 -10.64 -13.97
C PHE A 142 -0.28 -9.23 -14.54
N GLU A 143 -1.42 -8.60 -14.30
CA GLU A 143 -1.67 -7.19 -14.61
C GLU A 143 -2.18 -6.49 -13.35
N LEU A 144 -1.55 -5.36 -13.02
CA LEU A 144 -1.93 -4.48 -11.93
C LEU A 144 -2.25 -3.10 -12.49
N HIS A 145 -3.46 -2.63 -12.20
CA HIS A 145 -3.80 -1.23 -12.38
C HIS A 145 -3.72 -0.49 -11.04
N ALA A 146 -2.90 0.55 -10.98
CA ALA A 146 -2.72 1.37 -9.79
C ALA A 146 -2.96 2.85 -10.10
N ASP A 147 -3.92 3.45 -9.39
CA ASP A 147 -4.19 4.88 -9.44
C ASP A 147 -3.82 5.53 -8.10
N ILE A 148 -2.54 5.85 -7.93
CA ILE A 148 -2.02 6.47 -6.69
C ILE A 148 -2.58 7.88 -6.54
N ALA A 149 -2.91 8.57 -7.64
CA ALA A 149 -3.54 9.88 -7.61
C ALA A 149 -4.95 9.86 -6.97
N SER A 150 -5.63 8.71 -6.97
CA SER A 150 -6.91 8.53 -6.27
C SER A 150 -6.78 8.30 -4.75
N TRP A 151 -5.56 8.16 -4.24
CA TRP A 151 -5.31 7.96 -2.81
C TRP A 151 -5.22 9.31 -2.10
N ASP A 152 -5.27 9.31 -0.76
CA ASP A 152 -5.08 10.53 0.03
C ASP A 152 -3.60 10.95 0.12
N THR A 153 -3.02 11.24 -1.05
CA THR A 153 -1.63 11.67 -1.21
C THR A 153 -1.33 13.02 -0.57
N ALA A 154 -2.36 13.82 -0.29
CA ALA A 154 -2.21 15.06 0.47
C ALA A 154 -1.73 14.79 1.90
N MET A 155 -2.14 13.67 2.52
CA MET A 155 -1.59 13.25 3.81
C MET A 155 -0.09 12.95 3.74
N LEU A 156 0.38 12.30 2.67
CA LEU A 156 1.80 11.99 2.49
C LEU A 156 2.65 13.26 2.30
N ILE A 157 2.14 14.24 1.55
CA ILE A 157 2.80 15.54 1.38
C ILE A 157 2.83 16.31 2.70
N LYS A 158 1.69 16.35 3.42
CA LYS A 158 1.62 17.02 4.72
C LYS A 158 2.58 16.39 5.72
N ASP A 159 2.64 15.07 5.77
CA ASP A 159 3.56 14.32 6.63
C ASP A 159 5.02 14.64 6.32
N GLN A 160 5.39 14.68 5.03
CA GLN A 160 6.72 15.10 4.59
C GLN A 160 7.04 16.53 5.01
N PHE A 161 6.11 17.45 4.82
CA PHE A 161 6.29 18.84 5.21
C PHE A 161 6.49 18.98 6.72
N MET A 162 5.71 18.23 7.50
CA MET A 162 5.91 18.15 8.95
C MET A 162 7.32 17.66 9.24
N GLN A 163 7.71 16.50 8.68
CA GLN A 163 9.02 15.88 8.89
C GLN A 163 10.21 16.79 8.57
N LEU A 164 10.13 17.60 7.52
CA LEU A 164 11.19 18.54 7.14
C LEU A 164 11.23 19.82 7.98
N ASN A 165 10.14 20.14 8.70
CA ASN A 165 9.99 21.39 9.43
C ASN A 165 9.63 21.17 10.92
N PRO A 166 10.33 20.31 11.68
CA PRO A 166 9.99 20.00 13.08
C PRO A 166 9.88 21.23 13.96
N HIS A 167 10.81 22.18 13.82
CA HIS A 167 10.81 23.40 14.63
C HIS A 167 9.60 24.31 14.43
N TYR A 168 8.94 24.23 13.26
CA TYR A 168 7.71 24.96 13.01
C TYR A 168 6.56 24.38 13.85
N PHE A 169 6.51 23.06 13.98
CA PHE A 169 5.46 22.33 14.69
C PHE A 169 5.74 22.12 16.19
N ASP A 170 7.01 22.17 16.62
CA ASP A 170 7.44 22.11 18.03
C ASP A 170 6.72 23.18 18.88
N LYS A 171 6.45 24.36 18.31
CA LYS A 171 5.77 25.47 19.01
C LYS A 171 4.26 25.28 19.18
N GLN A 172 3.66 24.35 18.43
CA GLN A 172 2.20 24.14 18.42
C GLN A 172 1.76 22.82 19.08
N ASN A 173 2.67 21.84 19.26
CA ASN A 173 2.28 20.46 19.56
C ASN A 173 2.87 19.88 20.86
N ASN A 174 2.85 20.64 21.96
CA ASN A 174 3.11 20.17 23.34
C ASN A 174 4.27 19.17 23.52
N GLY A 175 5.38 19.33 22.78
CA GLY A 175 6.63 18.64 23.06
C GLY A 175 6.71 17.14 22.75
N VAL A 176 5.77 16.54 21.99
CA VAL A 176 5.99 15.19 21.45
C VAL A 176 6.95 15.29 20.26
N ARG A 177 8.24 15.26 20.57
CA ARG A 177 9.32 15.27 19.60
C ARG A 177 9.55 13.85 19.12
N HIS A 178 9.07 13.54 17.92
CA HIS A 178 9.49 12.35 17.23
C HIS A 178 10.82 12.68 16.52
N GLU A 179 11.87 11.91 16.78
CA GLU A 179 13.11 12.01 16.00
C GLU A 179 12.81 11.47 14.61
N TRP A 180 12.43 12.38 13.71
CA TRP A 180 12.17 12.12 12.30
C TRP A 180 13.50 11.95 11.57
N ALA A 181 14.24 10.90 11.91
CA ALA A 181 15.39 10.50 11.11
C ALA A 181 14.86 9.90 9.81
N ARG A 182 15.20 10.51 8.68
CA ARG A 182 15.20 9.84 7.38
C ARG A 182 16.64 9.74 6.94
N ASP A 183 17.02 8.58 6.45
CA ASP A 183 18.29 8.23 5.84
C ASP A 183 18.66 9.19 4.69
#